data_AF-A0A1Y2ID56-F1
#
_entry.id   AF-A0A1Y2ID56-F1
#
_cell.length_a   1.000
_cell.length_b   1.000
_cell.length_c   1.000
_cell.angle_alpha   90.00
_cell.angle_beta   90.00
_cell.angle_gamma   90.00
#
_symmetry.space_group_name_H-M   'P 1'
#
loop_
_entity.id
_entity.type
_entity.pdbx_description
1 polymer ?
#
loop_
_entity_poly.entity_id
_entity_poly.type
_entity_poly.pdbx_seq_one_letter_code
_entity_poly.pdbx_strand_id
1 'polypeptide(L)'
;MEPETKQSAYHSAPYQAAGTAMMSFKPISSIHQHLCAFHVYSHDRSRHVEAHHYCKHLSEEFHQCIIYDSDKPDARLIGIEYIVSERIFKSLLQEEKKFWHSHKYEVESGLLQLATKYLVPGAVADTAEQPAMLELQKTYGKTIHTWAIDISPELPLGPPSLMVSYTADGQGPPEDMIKRRDEQWGQDTAAKKEMRKGYLPAYEKAEGADEWEKTGRGVKFSSEEIALQ
;
A
#
# COMPACT_ATOMS: atom_id res chain seq x y z
N MET A 1 26.16 -34.60 -12.50
CA MET A 1 26.27 -33.49 -11.52
C MET A 1 25.65 -33.97 -10.22
N GLU A 2 26.44 -33.91 -9.14
CA GLU A 2 26.00 -34.19 -7.78
C GLU A 2 24.91 -33.19 -7.34
N PRO A 3 24.05 -33.54 -6.36
CA PRO A 3 22.99 -32.67 -5.84
C PRO A 3 23.49 -31.28 -5.42
N GLU A 4 24.64 -31.21 -4.74
CA GLU A 4 25.24 -29.94 -4.28
C GLU A 4 25.61 -29.02 -5.45
N THR A 5 26.15 -29.59 -6.55
CA THR A 5 26.49 -28.83 -7.75
C THR A 5 25.24 -28.29 -8.45
N LYS A 6 24.12 -29.03 -8.40
CA LYS A 6 22.84 -28.54 -8.93
C LYS A 6 22.28 -27.42 -8.05
N GLN A 7 22.38 -27.56 -6.73
CA GLN A 7 21.93 -26.54 -5.77
C GLN A 7 22.75 -25.24 -5.90
N SER A 8 24.07 -25.33 -6.04
CA SER A 8 24.93 -24.15 -6.18
C SER A 8 24.60 -23.34 -7.43
N ALA A 9 24.07 -23.97 -8.48
CA ALA A 9 23.66 -23.29 -9.69
C ALA A 9 22.42 -22.40 -9.51
N TYR A 10 21.57 -22.65 -8.50
CA TYR A 10 20.31 -21.92 -8.30
C TYR A 10 20.52 -20.41 -8.08
N HIS A 11 21.57 -20.03 -7.36
CA HIS A 11 21.88 -18.62 -7.09
C HIS A 11 22.77 -17.98 -8.17
N SER A 12 23.04 -18.68 -9.27
CA SER A 12 23.90 -18.18 -10.34
C SER A 12 23.14 -17.28 -11.32
N ALA A 13 23.83 -16.27 -11.87
CA ALA A 13 23.27 -15.39 -12.89
C ALA A 13 22.75 -16.14 -14.15
N PRO A 14 23.43 -17.20 -14.66
CA PRO A 14 22.89 -18.00 -15.77
C PRO A 14 21.55 -18.65 -15.47
N TYR A 15 21.35 -19.19 -14.26
CA TYR A 15 20.08 -19.82 -13.87
C TYR A 15 18.96 -18.77 -13.79
N GLN A 16 19.24 -17.62 -13.19
CA GLN A 16 18.29 -16.50 -13.13
C GLN A 16 17.89 -16.01 -14.53
N ALA A 17 18.87 -15.83 -15.42
CA ALA A 17 18.62 -15.41 -16.80
C ALA A 17 17.79 -16.44 -17.59
N ALA A 18 18.10 -17.73 -17.46
CA ALA A 18 17.31 -18.79 -18.07
C ALA A 18 15.87 -18.80 -17.53
N GLY A 19 15.71 -18.62 -16.21
CA GLY A 19 14.42 -18.47 -15.55
C GLY A 19 13.58 -17.35 -16.16
N THR A 20 14.14 -16.14 -16.31
CA THR A 20 13.46 -15.00 -16.94
C THR A 20 13.00 -15.30 -18.37
N ALA A 21 13.77 -16.09 -19.13
CA ALA A 21 13.43 -16.43 -20.51
C ALA A 21 12.37 -17.55 -20.62
N MET A 22 12.36 -18.51 -19.70
CA MET A 22 11.54 -19.73 -19.82
C MET A 22 10.30 -19.77 -18.91
N MET A 23 10.31 -19.06 -17.79
CA MET A 23 9.22 -19.10 -16.80
C MET A 23 8.15 -18.05 -17.12
N SER A 24 6.89 -18.38 -16.80
CA SER A 24 5.77 -17.48 -17.04
C SER A 24 5.54 -16.58 -15.83
N PHE A 25 5.61 -15.26 -16.04
CA PHE A 25 5.32 -14.24 -15.03
C PHE A 25 3.95 -13.56 -15.20
N LYS A 26 3.01 -14.19 -15.93
CA LYS A 26 1.71 -13.60 -16.31
C LYS A 26 0.98 -12.84 -15.18
N PRO A 27 0.85 -13.38 -13.94
CA PRO A 27 0.18 -12.63 -12.86
C PRO A 27 0.91 -11.32 -12.51
N ILE A 28 2.23 -11.36 -12.44
CA ILE A 28 3.07 -10.19 -12.13
C ILE A 28 3.03 -9.18 -13.29
N SER A 29 3.10 -9.65 -14.53
CA SER A 29 3.01 -8.80 -15.73
C SER A 29 1.64 -8.15 -15.93
N SER A 30 0.62 -8.50 -15.13
CA SER A 30 -0.72 -7.89 -15.18
C SER A 30 -0.87 -6.68 -14.25
N ILE A 31 0.13 -6.40 -13.42
CA ILE A 31 0.18 -5.20 -12.58
C ILE A 31 0.36 -3.98 -13.49
N HIS A 32 -0.48 -2.96 -13.30
CA HIS A 32 -0.53 -1.80 -14.19
C HIS A 32 -0.68 -0.46 -13.46
N GLN A 33 -0.72 -0.48 -12.12
CA GLN A 33 -0.81 0.73 -11.31
C GLN A 33 0.22 0.71 -10.19
N HIS A 34 0.92 1.83 -10.03
CA HIS A 34 1.89 2.05 -8.97
C HIS A 34 1.48 3.26 -8.13
N LEU A 35 1.18 3.03 -6.85
CA LEU A 35 0.84 4.08 -5.88
C LEU A 35 1.95 4.15 -4.83
N CYS A 36 2.30 5.35 -4.40
CA CYS A 36 3.08 5.58 -3.20
C CYS A 36 2.18 6.25 -2.16
N ALA A 37 2.12 5.67 -0.97
CA ALA A 37 1.40 6.19 0.18
C ALA A 37 2.21 5.92 1.46
N PHE A 38 1.65 6.28 2.61
CA PHE A 38 2.26 5.96 3.90
C PHE A 38 1.27 5.20 4.76
N HIS A 39 1.75 4.11 5.34
CA HIS A 39 1.00 3.30 6.27
C HIS A 39 1.44 3.56 7.69
N VAL A 40 0.53 3.28 8.61
CA VAL A 40 0.80 3.30 10.04
C VAL A 40 0.15 2.08 10.68
N TYR A 41 0.80 1.51 11.69
CA TYR A 41 0.28 0.32 12.37
C TYR A 41 -1.02 0.65 13.09
N SER A 42 -2.04 -0.19 12.91
CA SER A 42 -3.36 0.03 13.54
C SER A 42 -3.24 0.20 15.07
N HIS A 43 -2.37 -0.59 15.71
CA HIS A 43 -2.19 -0.61 17.16
C HIS A 43 -1.08 0.31 17.68
N ASP A 44 -0.22 0.85 16.82
CA ASP A 44 0.84 1.80 17.19
C ASP A 44 0.96 2.88 16.14
N ARG A 45 0.24 3.97 16.39
CA ARG A 45 0.09 5.08 15.45
C ARG A 45 1.32 5.98 15.31
N SER A 46 2.42 5.68 16.03
CA SER A 46 3.68 6.44 15.96
C SER A 46 4.68 5.88 14.93
N ARG A 47 4.39 4.71 14.37
CA ARG A 47 5.30 3.96 13.50
C ARG A 47 4.79 4.02 12.06
N HIS A 48 5.53 4.75 11.23
CA HIS A 48 5.15 5.04 9.85
C HIS A 48 6.03 4.28 8.86
N VAL A 49 5.43 3.84 7.77
CA VAL A 49 6.09 3.08 6.71
C VAL A 49 5.68 3.66 5.36
N GLU A 50 6.66 4.07 4.54
CA GLU A 50 6.43 4.36 3.14
C GLU A 50 6.08 3.06 2.40
N ALA A 51 5.00 3.09 1.62
CA ALA A 51 4.40 1.89 1.04
C ALA A 51 4.16 2.09 -0.46
N HIS A 52 4.84 1.26 -1.26
CA HIS A 52 4.69 1.23 -2.71
C HIS A 52 3.76 0.09 -3.11
N HIS A 53 2.58 0.46 -3.57
CA HIS A 53 1.53 -0.45 -4.01
C HIS A 53 1.67 -0.73 -5.49
N TYR A 54 1.81 -2.00 -5.84
CA TYR A 54 1.83 -2.49 -7.20
C TYR A 54 0.54 -3.27 -7.43
N CYS A 55 -0.43 -2.59 -8.04
CA CYS A 55 -1.81 -3.04 -8.10
C CYS A 55 -2.20 -3.62 -9.46
N LYS A 56 -3.06 -4.63 -9.38
CA LYS A 56 -3.88 -5.14 -10.47
C LYS A 56 -5.35 -5.01 -10.07
N HIS A 57 -6.15 -4.41 -10.94
CA HIS A 57 -7.61 -4.43 -10.82
C HIS A 57 -8.14 -5.80 -11.24
N LEU A 58 -8.82 -6.49 -10.34
CA LEU A 58 -9.52 -7.76 -10.61
C LEU A 58 -10.89 -7.53 -11.22
N SER A 59 -11.54 -6.44 -10.83
CA SER A 59 -12.77 -5.89 -11.40
C SER A 59 -12.73 -4.37 -11.25
N GLU A 60 -13.76 -3.68 -11.73
CA GLU A 60 -13.96 -2.24 -11.51
C GLU A 60 -14.08 -1.87 -10.02
N GLU A 61 -14.38 -2.83 -9.14
CA GLU A 61 -14.64 -2.57 -7.72
C GLU A 61 -13.67 -3.28 -6.78
N PHE A 62 -12.67 -3.98 -7.32
CA PHE A 62 -11.74 -4.76 -6.51
C PHE A 62 -10.33 -4.72 -7.09
N HIS A 63 -9.40 -4.11 -6.36
CA HIS A 63 -7.97 -4.15 -6.63
C HIS A 63 -7.25 -5.07 -5.65
N GLN A 64 -6.21 -5.74 -6.14
CA GLN A 64 -5.23 -6.42 -5.31
C GLN A 64 -3.86 -5.76 -5.53
N CYS A 65 -3.16 -5.50 -4.44
CA CYS A 65 -1.86 -4.82 -4.47
C CYS A 65 -0.82 -5.65 -3.71
N ILE A 66 0.36 -5.74 -4.30
CA ILE A 66 1.56 -6.20 -3.62
C ILE A 66 2.27 -4.94 -3.12
N ILE A 67 2.73 -4.94 -1.87
CA ILE A 67 3.33 -3.75 -1.25
C ILE A 67 4.81 -3.98 -0.98
N TYR A 68 5.63 -3.04 -1.47
CA TYR A 68 7.05 -2.97 -1.20
C TYR A 68 7.40 -1.73 -0.36
N ASP A 69 8.55 -1.77 0.31
CA ASP A 69 9.08 -0.64 1.10
C ASP A 69 9.76 0.44 0.27
N SER A 70 10.02 0.18 -1.01
CA SER A 70 10.58 1.12 -1.98
C SER A 70 10.22 0.67 -3.40
N ASP A 71 10.58 1.48 -4.40
CA ASP A 71 10.47 1.15 -5.82
C ASP A 71 11.75 0.56 -6.42
N LYS A 72 12.76 0.27 -5.58
CA LYS A 72 14.08 -0.19 -6.03
C LYS A 72 14.07 -1.67 -6.41
N PRO A 73 15.01 -2.13 -7.25
CA PRO A 73 15.11 -3.54 -7.63
C PRO A 73 15.33 -4.52 -6.45
N ASP A 74 15.88 -4.04 -5.33
CA ASP A 74 16.14 -4.78 -4.11
C ASP A 74 15.08 -4.54 -3.01
N ALA A 75 13.95 -3.92 -3.36
CA ALA A 75 12.87 -3.62 -2.43
C ALA A 75 12.35 -4.88 -1.73
N ARG A 76 11.99 -4.72 -0.46
CA ARG A 76 11.47 -5.79 0.38
C ARG A 76 9.96 -5.87 0.20
N LEU A 77 9.44 -7.08 -0.04
CA LEU A 77 8.01 -7.36 -0.01
C LEU A 77 7.51 -7.24 1.44
N ILE A 78 6.77 -6.17 1.75
CA ILE A 78 6.34 -5.90 3.12
C ILE A 78 4.90 -6.29 3.40
N GLY A 79 4.06 -6.43 2.37
CA GLY A 79 2.66 -6.75 2.59
C GLY A 79 1.81 -6.85 1.34
N ILE A 80 0.50 -6.87 1.56
CA ILE A 80 -0.53 -6.82 0.53
C ILE A 80 -1.66 -5.89 0.96
N GLU A 81 -2.38 -5.40 -0.02
CA GLU A 81 -3.64 -4.70 0.20
C GLU A 81 -4.71 -5.18 -0.77
N TYR A 82 -5.92 -5.29 -0.23
CA TYR A 82 -7.15 -5.41 -1.01
C TYR A 82 -7.90 -4.09 -0.94
N ILE A 83 -8.22 -3.53 -2.10
CA ILE A 83 -8.96 -2.27 -2.21
C ILE A 83 -10.33 -2.58 -2.79
N VAL A 84 -11.39 -2.14 -2.14
CA VAL A 84 -12.76 -2.34 -2.61
C VAL A 84 -13.53 -1.03 -2.75
N SER A 85 -14.51 -1.03 -3.64
CA SER A 85 -15.46 0.08 -3.77
C SER A 85 -16.26 0.28 -2.48
N GLU A 86 -16.79 1.49 -2.27
CA GLU A 86 -17.71 1.76 -1.16
C GLU A 86 -18.92 0.82 -1.16
N ARG A 87 -19.40 0.41 -2.34
CA ARG A 87 -20.54 -0.51 -2.47
C ARG A 87 -20.24 -1.86 -1.83
N ILE A 88 -19.07 -2.42 -2.12
CA ILE A 88 -18.62 -3.68 -1.51
C ILE A 88 -18.37 -3.47 -0.02
N PHE A 89 -17.68 -2.39 0.37
CA PHE A 89 -17.42 -2.10 1.77
C PHE A 89 -18.71 -2.04 2.61
N LYS A 90 -19.75 -1.37 2.11
CA LYS A 90 -21.05 -1.25 2.77
C LYS A 90 -21.76 -2.58 2.96
N SER A 91 -21.50 -3.60 2.13
CA SER A 91 -22.09 -4.93 2.24
C SER A 91 -21.36 -5.86 3.21
N LEU A 92 -20.16 -5.48 3.68
CA LEU A 92 -19.40 -6.26 4.66
C LEU A 92 -20.11 -6.29 6.03
N LEU A 93 -19.95 -7.40 6.74
CA LEU A 93 -20.35 -7.50 8.14
C LEU A 93 -19.55 -6.52 9.00
N GLN A 94 -20.16 -6.00 10.07
CA GLN A 94 -19.49 -5.05 10.96
C GLN A 94 -18.18 -5.60 11.54
N GLU A 95 -18.14 -6.89 11.85
CA GLU A 95 -16.94 -7.55 12.37
C GLU A 95 -15.77 -7.60 11.38
N GLU A 96 -16.07 -7.54 10.08
CA GLU A 96 -15.06 -7.49 9.02
C GLU A 96 -14.58 -6.05 8.81
N LYS A 97 -15.48 -5.05 8.84
CA LYS A 97 -15.17 -3.63 8.57
C LYS A 97 -14.04 -3.07 9.44
N LYS A 98 -13.85 -3.57 10.66
CA LYS A 98 -12.75 -3.15 11.56
C LYS A 98 -11.34 -3.39 10.99
N PHE A 99 -11.21 -4.22 9.95
CA PHE A 99 -9.94 -4.47 9.25
C PHE A 99 -9.73 -3.56 8.04
N TRP A 100 -10.64 -2.63 7.79
CA TRP A 100 -10.61 -1.77 6.62
C TRP A 100 -10.46 -0.31 7.03
N HIS A 101 -9.77 0.45 6.20
CA HIS A 101 -9.62 1.89 6.34
C HIS A 101 -10.11 2.62 5.10
N SER A 102 -10.51 3.88 5.24
CA SER A 102 -10.89 4.72 4.11
C SER A 102 -9.66 5.35 3.46
N HIS A 103 -9.62 5.40 2.13
CA HIS A 103 -8.59 6.13 1.38
C HIS A 103 -8.89 7.64 1.25
N LYS A 104 -10.03 8.11 1.78
CA LYS A 104 -10.48 9.50 1.64
C LYS A 104 -9.39 10.51 1.96
N TYR A 105 -8.84 10.42 3.17
CA TYR A 105 -7.93 11.47 3.67
C TYR A 105 -6.56 11.40 3.01
N GLU A 106 -6.00 10.22 2.75
CA GLU A 106 -4.72 10.12 2.04
C GLU A 106 -4.79 10.64 0.60
N VAL A 107 -5.94 10.47 -0.06
CA VAL A 107 -6.21 11.07 -1.37
C VAL A 107 -6.36 12.58 -1.24
N GLU A 108 -7.17 13.08 -0.33
CA GLU A 108 -7.39 14.53 -0.20
C GLU A 108 -6.16 15.30 0.32
N SER A 109 -5.35 14.69 1.17
CA SER A 109 -4.15 15.30 1.77
C SER A 109 -2.94 15.34 0.86
N GLY A 110 -2.97 14.66 -0.28
CA GLY A 110 -1.81 14.53 -1.15
C GLY A 110 -0.82 13.43 -0.74
N LEU A 111 -1.07 12.70 0.36
CA LEU A 111 -0.14 11.67 0.85
C LEU A 111 -0.09 10.46 -0.10
N LEU A 112 -1.24 10.03 -0.61
CA LEU A 112 -1.32 9.02 -1.67
C LEU A 112 -1.07 9.69 -3.03
N GLN A 113 -0.12 9.16 -3.80
CA GLN A 113 0.28 9.69 -5.10
C GLN A 113 0.48 8.56 -6.11
N LEU A 114 0.22 8.84 -7.39
CA LEU A 114 0.68 7.97 -8.46
C LEU A 114 2.21 8.08 -8.55
N ALA A 115 2.91 6.96 -8.42
CA ALA A 115 4.35 6.90 -8.63
C ALA A 115 4.62 6.82 -10.13
N THR A 116 5.00 7.95 -10.73
CA THR A 116 5.30 8.05 -12.16
C THR A 116 6.78 7.87 -12.42
N LYS A 117 7.15 7.44 -13.63
CA LYS A 117 8.57 7.42 -14.00
C LYS A 117 9.15 8.84 -13.87
N TYR A 118 10.37 8.96 -13.36
CA TYR A 118 11.07 10.23 -13.10
C TYR A 118 11.03 11.26 -14.24
N LEU A 119 10.92 10.80 -15.49
CA LEU A 119 10.88 11.67 -16.68
C LEU A 119 9.48 12.22 -17.03
N VAL A 120 8.43 11.87 -16.27
CA VAL A 120 7.08 12.39 -16.49
C VAL A 120 6.97 13.77 -15.83
N PRO A 121 6.70 14.85 -16.60
CA PRO A 121 6.55 16.19 -16.01
C PRO A 121 5.41 16.25 -14.99
N GLY A 122 5.60 17.01 -13.90
CA GLY A 122 4.63 17.13 -12.81
C GLY A 122 3.21 17.47 -13.28
N ALA A 123 3.05 18.48 -14.14
CA ALA A 123 1.74 18.88 -14.68
C ALA A 123 1.02 17.76 -15.50
N VAL A 124 1.79 16.90 -16.17
CA VAL A 124 1.25 15.74 -16.88
C VAL A 124 0.79 14.68 -15.88
N ALA A 125 1.59 14.44 -14.83
CA ALA A 125 1.21 13.54 -13.75
C ALA A 125 -0.03 14.04 -12.98
N ASP A 126 -0.14 15.35 -12.76
CA ASP A 126 -1.25 16.02 -12.08
C ASP A 126 -2.59 15.84 -12.81
N THR A 127 -2.57 15.93 -14.14
CA THR A 127 -3.78 15.71 -14.94
C THR A 127 -4.08 14.22 -15.06
N ALA A 128 -3.05 13.39 -15.23
CA ALA A 128 -3.19 11.94 -15.38
C ALA A 128 -3.68 11.24 -14.11
N GLU A 129 -3.41 11.78 -12.92
CA GLU A 129 -3.86 11.19 -11.66
C GLU A 129 -5.34 11.42 -11.36
N GLN A 130 -5.98 12.45 -11.93
CA GLN A 130 -7.33 12.87 -11.49
C GLN A 130 -8.38 11.75 -11.56
N PRO A 131 -8.47 10.93 -12.63
CA PRO A 131 -9.41 9.82 -12.66
C PRO A 131 -9.12 8.79 -11.56
N ALA A 132 -7.84 8.51 -11.28
CA ALA A 132 -7.46 7.59 -10.22
C ALA A 132 -7.81 8.17 -8.83
N MET A 133 -7.61 9.47 -8.60
CA MET A 133 -7.96 10.11 -7.32
C MET A 133 -9.48 10.15 -7.10
N LEU A 134 -10.27 10.41 -8.15
CA LEU A 134 -11.73 10.38 -8.08
C LEU A 134 -12.26 8.99 -7.71
N GLU A 135 -11.64 7.94 -8.23
CA GLU A 135 -11.97 6.56 -7.88
C GLU A 135 -11.52 6.24 -6.46
N LEU A 136 -10.22 6.41 -6.17
CA LEU A 136 -9.61 6.00 -4.91
C LEU A 136 -10.19 6.74 -3.70
N GLN A 137 -10.64 8.00 -3.82
CA GLN A 137 -11.25 8.77 -2.72
C GLN A 137 -12.39 8.00 -2.04
N LYS A 138 -13.11 7.15 -2.79
CA LYS A 138 -14.31 6.42 -2.33
C LYS A 138 -14.06 4.93 -2.11
N THR A 139 -12.80 4.53 -1.98
CA THR A 139 -12.42 3.14 -1.78
C THR A 139 -11.92 2.87 -0.36
N TYR A 140 -11.85 1.58 -0.02
CA TYR A 140 -11.48 1.08 1.30
C TYR A 140 -10.42 0.01 1.17
N GLY A 141 -9.37 0.13 1.98
CA GLY A 141 -8.20 -0.77 1.96
C GLY A 141 -8.17 -1.70 3.17
N LYS A 142 -7.93 -2.99 2.92
CA LYS A 142 -7.53 -3.97 3.93
C LYS A 142 -6.06 -4.29 3.72
N THR A 143 -5.22 -3.71 4.57
CA THR A 143 -3.77 -3.71 4.39
C THR A 143 -3.08 -4.52 5.47
N ILE A 144 -2.37 -5.56 5.05
CA ILE A 144 -1.64 -6.45 5.95
C ILE A 144 -0.17 -6.40 5.62
N HIS A 145 0.65 -5.95 6.57
CA HIS A 145 2.10 -6.08 6.48
C HIS A 145 2.56 -7.35 7.16
N THR A 146 3.41 -8.11 6.49
CA THR A 146 4.09 -9.31 6.99
C THR A 146 5.52 -9.02 7.43
N TRP A 147 6.07 -7.84 7.10
CA TRP A 147 7.43 -7.44 7.48
C TRP A 147 7.45 -6.08 8.19
N ALA A 148 7.77 -6.10 9.49
CA ALA A 148 8.02 -4.90 10.28
C ALA A 148 9.46 -4.37 10.08
N ILE A 149 9.73 -3.82 8.90
CA ILE A 149 11.08 -3.37 8.48
C ILE A 149 11.72 -2.34 9.40
N ASP A 150 10.91 -1.61 10.17
CA ASP A 150 11.33 -0.58 11.12
C ASP A 150 11.83 -1.18 12.46
N ILE A 151 11.55 -2.46 12.73
CA ILE A 151 12.03 -3.19 13.91
C ILE A 151 13.04 -4.26 13.50
N SER A 152 12.70 -5.08 12.52
CA SER A 152 13.51 -6.22 12.07
C SER A 152 13.80 -6.09 10.57
N PRO A 153 14.68 -5.16 10.17
CA PRO A 153 14.95 -4.89 8.75
C PRO A 153 15.55 -6.08 7.99
N GLU A 154 16.17 -7.03 8.71
CA GLU A 154 16.85 -8.19 8.13
C GLU A 154 15.89 -9.33 7.75
N LEU A 155 14.80 -9.54 8.50
CA LEU A 155 13.87 -10.65 8.30
C LEU A 155 12.42 -10.30 8.72
N PRO A 156 11.41 -10.87 8.04
CA PRO A 156 10.00 -10.71 8.41
C PRO A 156 9.64 -11.60 9.62
N LEU A 157 9.89 -11.10 10.83
CA LEU A 157 9.67 -11.84 12.07
C LEU A 157 8.29 -11.57 12.67
N GLY A 158 7.70 -12.61 13.28
CA GLY A 158 6.48 -12.50 14.08
C GLY A 158 5.19 -12.52 13.26
N PRO A 159 4.04 -12.25 13.92
CA PRO A 159 2.75 -12.22 13.26
C PRO A 159 2.62 -11.01 12.32
N PRO A 160 1.75 -11.09 11.31
CA PRO A 160 1.44 -9.95 10.45
C PRO A 160 0.77 -8.82 11.25
N SER A 161 0.82 -7.60 10.72
CA SER A 161 0.20 -6.42 11.29
C SER A 161 -0.87 -5.85 10.38
N LEU A 162 -2.01 -5.46 10.96
CA LEU A 162 -2.97 -4.60 10.28
C LEU A 162 -2.38 -3.20 10.16
N MET A 163 -2.32 -2.71 8.94
CA MET A 163 -1.95 -1.34 8.62
C MET A 163 -3.19 -0.54 8.22
N VAL A 164 -3.14 0.75 8.51
CA VAL A 164 -4.21 1.69 8.22
C VAL A 164 -3.61 3.00 7.71
N SER A 165 -4.46 3.89 7.20
CA SER A 165 -4.05 5.23 6.77
C SER A 165 -4.41 6.31 7.79
N TYR A 166 -4.12 7.56 7.45
CA TYR A 166 -4.41 8.75 8.23
C TYR A 166 -5.82 9.24 7.97
N THR A 167 -6.39 9.94 8.93
CA THR A 167 -7.77 10.44 8.83
C THR A 167 -7.90 11.94 9.05
N ALA A 168 -6.85 12.59 9.56
CA ALA A 168 -6.82 14.03 9.82
C ALA A 168 -5.40 14.59 9.80
N ASP A 169 -5.30 15.92 9.65
CA ASP A 169 -4.04 16.66 9.78
C ASP A 169 -3.42 16.42 11.17
N GLY A 170 -2.08 16.38 11.22
CA GLY A 170 -1.33 16.10 12.46
C GLY A 170 -1.16 14.62 12.82
N GLN A 171 -1.77 13.69 12.07
CA GLN A 171 -1.54 12.25 12.23
C GLN A 171 -0.48 11.68 11.27
N GLY A 172 -0.11 12.45 10.25
CA GLY A 172 0.75 12.03 9.14
C GLY A 172 2.15 11.60 9.57
N PRO A 173 2.95 11.03 8.64
CA PRO A 173 4.33 10.69 8.91
C PRO A 173 5.17 11.94 9.20
N PRO A 174 6.36 11.79 9.79
CA PRO A 174 7.31 12.88 9.97
C PRO A 174 7.55 13.67 8.67
N GLU A 175 7.69 14.99 8.77
CA GLU A 175 7.82 15.88 7.61
C GLU A 175 9.03 15.53 6.72
N ASP A 176 10.13 15.07 7.32
CA ASP A 176 11.32 14.64 6.58
C ASP A 176 11.07 13.40 5.72
N MET A 177 10.15 12.51 6.14
CA MET A 177 9.76 11.34 5.37
C MET A 177 8.96 11.74 4.13
N ILE A 178 8.00 12.66 4.29
CA ILE A 178 7.22 13.21 3.17
C ILE A 178 8.14 13.93 2.19
N LYS A 179 9.03 14.78 2.71
CA LYS A 179 9.97 15.56 1.89
C LYS A 179 10.91 14.65 1.10
N ARG A 180 11.44 13.58 1.69
CA ARG A 180 12.31 12.62 0.98
C ARG A 180 11.57 11.94 -0.18
N ARG A 181 10.32 11.51 0.04
CA ARG A 181 9.48 10.95 -1.03
C ARG A 181 9.26 12.00 -2.12
N ASP A 182 8.80 13.18 -1.76
CA ASP A 182 8.50 14.27 -2.70
C ASP A 182 9.71 14.64 -3.57
N GLU A 183 10.91 14.73 -2.97
CA GLU A 183 12.17 14.98 -3.68
C GLU A 183 12.55 13.83 -4.64
N GLN A 184 12.36 12.57 -4.22
CA GLN A 184 12.66 11.39 -5.06
C GLN A 184 11.81 11.36 -6.33
N TRP A 185 10.55 11.81 -6.24
CA TRP A 185 9.57 11.70 -7.33
C TRP A 185 9.30 13.03 -8.05
N GLY A 186 9.92 14.13 -7.62
CA GLY A 186 9.64 15.47 -8.16
C GLY A 186 8.19 15.89 -7.93
N GLN A 187 7.62 15.51 -6.79
CA GLN A 187 6.24 15.77 -6.39
C GLN A 187 6.21 16.75 -5.21
N ASP A 188 5.03 17.32 -4.95
CA ASP A 188 4.81 18.22 -3.81
C ASP A 188 3.46 17.89 -3.18
N THR A 189 3.50 17.28 -2.00
CA THR A 189 2.31 16.83 -1.25
C THR A 189 1.36 17.99 -0.94
N ALA A 190 1.89 19.16 -0.56
CA ALA A 190 1.06 20.32 -0.22
C ALA A 190 0.41 20.93 -1.47
N ALA A 191 1.14 21.01 -2.58
CA ALA A 191 0.58 21.45 -3.86
C ALA A 191 -0.50 20.48 -4.37
N LYS A 192 -0.29 19.16 -4.21
CA LYS A 192 -1.30 18.14 -4.53
C LYS A 192 -2.57 18.33 -3.68
N LYS A 193 -2.43 18.52 -2.37
CA LYS A 193 -3.56 18.82 -1.46
C LYS A 193 -4.38 20.01 -1.96
N GLU A 194 -3.72 21.09 -2.35
CA GLU A 194 -4.41 22.29 -2.83
C GLU A 194 -5.06 22.07 -4.20
N MET A 195 -4.35 21.48 -5.15
CA MET A 195 -4.87 21.17 -6.49
C MET A 195 -6.12 20.27 -6.42
N ARG A 196 -6.09 19.24 -5.57
CA ARG A 196 -7.16 18.25 -5.44
C ARG A 196 -8.49 18.85 -4.96
N LYS A 197 -8.47 19.94 -4.19
CA LYS A 197 -9.69 20.69 -3.82
C LYS A 197 -10.46 21.23 -5.03
N GLY A 198 -9.79 21.45 -6.16
CA GLY A 198 -10.41 21.98 -7.37
C GLY A 198 -11.30 21.00 -8.12
N TYR A 199 -11.16 19.69 -7.89
CA TYR A 199 -11.90 18.67 -8.65
C TYR A 199 -12.44 17.50 -7.81
N LEU A 200 -11.87 17.21 -6.64
CA LEU A 200 -12.41 16.17 -5.77
C LEU A 200 -13.76 16.63 -5.21
N PRO A 201 -14.82 15.81 -5.32
CA PRO A 201 -16.09 16.13 -4.71
C PRO A 201 -15.98 16.09 -3.18
N ALA A 202 -16.82 16.88 -2.52
CA ALA A 202 -17.08 16.65 -1.10
C ALA A 202 -17.62 15.22 -0.93
N TYR A 203 -17.03 14.49 0.02
CA TYR A 203 -17.34 13.09 0.26
C TYR A 203 -17.31 12.83 1.76
N GLU A 204 -18.21 11.97 2.22
CA GLU A 204 -18.21 11.44 3.58
C GLU A 204 -18.02 9.94 3.50
N LYS A 205 -17.02 9.44 4.21
CA LYS A 205 -16.73 8.00 4.24
C LYS A 205 -17.88 7.24 4.91
N ALA A 206 -18.07 5.99 4.50
CA ALA A 206 -19.06 5.08 5.04
C ALA A 206 -18.76 4.71 6.50
N GLU A 207 -19.82 4.50 7.27
CA GLU A 207 -19.70 4.07 8.65
C GLU A 207 -19.08 2.67 8.79
N GLY A 208 -18.30 2.50 9.87
CA GLY A 208 -17.60 1.26 10.20
C GLY A 208 -16.17 1.19 9.65
N ALA A 209 -15.78 2.13 8.77
CA ALA A 209 -14.36 2.35 8.47
C ALA A 209 -13.74 3.21 9.57
N ASP A 210 -12.43 3.09 9.72
CA ASP A 210 -11.63 3.92 10.63
C ASP A 210 -12.11 3.91 12.09
N GLU A 211 -12.62 2.78 12.59
CA GLU A 211 -13.25 2.70 13.92
C GLU A 211 -12.32 3.10 15.08
N TRP A 212 -11.01 3.08 14.88
CA TRP A 212 -10.04 3.57 15.88
C TRP A 212 -10.25 5.05 16.20
N GLU A 213 -10.79 5.86 15.28
CA GLU A 213 -11.10 7.28 15.54
C GLU A 213 -12.14 7.44 16.65
N LYS A 214 -13.13 6.55 16.68
CA LYS A 214 -14.20 6.58 17.67
C LYS A 214 -13.78 5.91 18.97
N THR A 215 -13.01 4.83 18.88
CA THR A 215 -12.73 3.94 20.01
C THR A 215 -11.40 4.23 20.71
N GLY A 216 -10.47 4.92 20.06
CA GLY A 216 -9.08 5.07 20.51
C GLY A 216 -8.31 3.75 20.54
N ARG A 217 -8.83 2.68 19.93
CA ARG A 217 -8.28 1.32 19.98
C ARG A 217 -7.95 0.81 18.60
N GLY A 218 -6.72 0.35 18.43
CA GLY A 218 -6.25 -0.34 17.23
C GLY A 218 -6.46 -1.85 17.29
N VAL A 219 -6.44 -2.48 16.12
CA VAL A 219 -6.44 -3.94 16.01
C VAL A 219 -5.00 -4.43 15.95
N LYS A 220 -4.70 -5.45 16.76
CA LYS A 220 -3.43 -6.17 16.75
C LYS A 220 -3.71 -7.64 16.48
N PHE A 221 -2.98 -8.24 15.54
CA PHE A 221 -3.02 -9.68 15.35
C PHE A 221 -2.06 -10.38 16.32
N SER A 222 -2.50 -11.52 16.83
CA SER A 222 -1.72 -12.40 17.69
C SER A 222 -1.80 -13.82 17.15
N SER A 223 -0.73 -14.59 17.35
CA SER A 223 -0.70 -16.02 17.10
C SER A 223 -1.19 -16.77 18.34
N GLU A 224 -1.97 -17.83 18.12
CA GLU A 224 -2.42 -18.76 19.16
C GLU A 224 -2.17 -20.19 18.69
N GLU A 225 -1.72 -21.07 19.60
CA GLU A 225 -1.56 -22.49 19.33
C GLU A 225 -2.88 -23.20 19.60
N ILE A 226 -3.42 -23.87 18.58
CA ILE A 226 -4.68 -24.61 18.66
C ILE A 226 -4.41 -26.08 18.35
N ALA A 227 -5.05 -26.98 19.10
CA ALA A 227 -4.95 -28.42 18.85
C ALA A 227 -5.45 -28.76 17.44
N LEU A 228 -4.71 -29.62 16.74
CA LEU A 228 -5.13 -30.13 15.43
C LEU A 228 -6.40 -30.97 15.57
N GLN A 229 -7.32 -30.81 14.61
CA GLN A 229 -8.53 -31.62 14.48
C GLN A 229 -8.28 -32.84 13.59
#